data_AF-N2A6Z2-F1
#
_entry.id   AF-N2A6Z2-F1
#
_cell.length_a   1.000
_cell.length_b   1.000
_cell.length_c   1.000
_cell.angle_alpha   90.00
_cell.angle_beta   90.00
_cell.angle_gamma   90.00
#
_symmetry.space_group_name_H-M   'P 1'
#
loop_
_entity.id
_entity.type
_entity.pdbx_description
1 polymer ?
#
loop_
_entity_poly.entity_id
_entity_poly.type
_entity_poly.pdbx_seq_one_letter_code
_entity_poly.pdbx_strand_id
1 'polypeptide(L)' 'MEVLEINNGEIIQKGLEDFKNIQQHMLLAKEENATKTYASLKRDYLTLKALLNSMGVNLIEIDYIKE' A
#
# COMPACT_ATOMS: atom_id res chain seq x y z
N MET A 1 17.25 -19.88 -18.74
CA MET A 1 16.22 -19.17 -17.96
C MET A 1 16.88 -17.91 -17.47
N GLU A 2 16.52 -16.77 -18.05
CA GLU A 2 17.01 -15.47 -17.59
C GLU A 2 16.45 -15.28 -16.18
N VAL A 3 17.33 -15.26 -15.18
CA VAL A 3 16.91 -14.87 -13.84
C VAL A 3 16.58 -13.40 -13.97
N LEU A 4 15.28 -13.06 -13.98
CA LEU A 4 14.81 -11.69 -13.88
C LEU A 4 15.46 -11.11 -12.63
N GLU A 5 16.47 -10.27 -12.82
CA GLU A 5 17.15 -9.58 -11.75
C GLU A 5 16.11 -8.61 -11.17
N ILE A 6 15.53 -8.98 -10.04
CA ILE A 6 14.52 -8.15 -9.40
C ILE A 6 15.25 -6.93 -8.84
N ASN A 7 15.04 -5.78 -9.46
CA ASN A 7 15.61 -4.53 -9.01
C ASN A 7 14.84 -4.04 -7.78
N ASN A 8 15.52 -3.87 -6.64
CA ASN A 8 14.93 -3.35 -5.41
C ASN A 8 14.19 -2.02 -5.62
N GLY A 9 14.68 -1.16 -6.53
CA GLY A 9 14.02 0.09 -6.89
C GLY A 9 12.66 -0.12 -7.55
N GLU A 10 12.52 -1.11 -8.43
CA GLU A 10 11.25 -1.43 -9.09
C GLU A 10 10.23 -2.01 -8.09
N ILE A 11 10.69 -2.85 -7.14
CA ILE A 11 9.82 -3.34 -6.06
C ILE A 11 9.29 -2.16 -5.23
N ILE A 12 10.17 -1.24 -4.82
CA ILE A 12 9.77 -0.06 -4.02
C ILE A 12 8.81 0.81 -4.82
N GLN A 13 9.11 1.09 -6.09
CA GLN A 13 8.25 1.91 -6.95
C GLN A 13 6.86 1.30 -7.07
N LYS A 14 6.77 -0.01 -7.33
CA LYS A 14 5.48 -0.70 -7.40
C LYS A 14 4.76 -0.71 -6.05
N GLY A 15 5.47 -0.98 -4.96
CA GLY A 15 4.91 -0.96 -3.62
C GLY A 15 4.35 0.42 -3.25
N LEU A 16 5.02 1.51 -3.64
CA LEU A 16 4.55 2.88 -3.45
C LEU A 16 3.29 3.19 -4.28
N GLU A 17 3.23 2.75 -5.53
CA GLU A 17 2.04 2.91 -6.39
C GLU A 17 0.84 2.14 -5.80
N ASP A 18 1.06 0.90 -5.38
CA ASP A 18 0.03 0.07 -4.74
C ASP A 18 -0.41 0.68 -3.39
N PHE A 19 0.52 1.21 -2.60
CA PHE A 19 0.24 1.88 -1.32
C PHE A 19 -0.56 3.18 -1.50
N LYS A 20 -0.29 3.94 -2.57
CA LYS A 20 -1.12 5.10 -2.94
C LYS A 20 -2.54 4.66 -3.31
N ASN A 21 -2.66 3.65 -4.17
CA ASN A 21 -3.95 3.21 -4.71
C ASN A 21 -4.86 2.57 -3.65
N ILE A 22 -4.30 1.75 -2.76
CA ILE A 22 -5.09 1.09 -1.70
C ILE A 22 -5.69 2.11 -0.73
N GLN A 23 -4.93 3.15 -0.37
CA GLN A 23 -5.42 4.20 0.50
C GLN A 23 -6.55 5.02 -0.18
N GLN A 24 -6.46 5.30 -1.49
CA GLN A 24 -7.56 5.91 -2.25
C GLN A 24 -8.83 5.04 -2.22
N HIS A 25 -8.70 3.74 -2.48
CA HIS A 25 -9.84 2.83 -2.41
C HIS A 25 -10.44 2.73 -0.99
N MET A 26 -9.61 2.83 0.05
CA MET A 26 -10.09 2.88 1.43
C MET A 26 -10.93 4.15 1.68
N LEU A 27 -10.50 5.31 1.19
CA LEU A 27 -11.29 6.55 1.31
C LEU A 27 -12.65 6.41 0.62
N LEU A 28 -12.68 5.91 -0.61
CA LEU A 28 -13.93 5.68 -1.35
C LEU A 28 -14.86 4.69 -0.64
N ALA A 29 -14.33 3.56 -0.18
CA ALA A 29 -15.12 2.57 0.54
C ALA A 29 -15.70 3.14 1.86
N LYS A 30 -14.99 4.08 2.50
CA LYS A 30 -15.47 4.78 3.68
C LYS A 30 -16.59 5.77 3.34
N GLU A 31 -16.43 6.55 2.27
CA GLU A 31 -17.45 7.48 1.75
C GLU A 31 -18.74 6.75 1.38
N GLU A 32 -18.63 5.58 0.75
CA GLU A 32 -19.76 4.73 0.34
C GLU A 32 -20.36 3.90 1.48
N ASN A 33 -19.84 4.00 2.71
CA ASN A 33 -20.20 3.16 3.86
C ASN A 33 -20.02 1.64 3.62
N ALA A 34 -19.13 1.25 2.71
CA ALA A 34 -18.82 -0.13 2.34
C ALA A 34 -17.90 -0.81 3.37
N THR A 35 -18.42 -1.01 4.59
CA THR A 35 -17.64 -1.44 5.78
C THR A 35 -16.83 -2.72 5.56
N LYS A 36 -17.39 -3.74 4.89
CA LYS A 36 -16.67 -5.00 4.62
C LYS A 36 -15.54 -4.81 3.61
N THR A 37 -15.77 -3.99 2.58
CA THR A 37 -14.77 -3.64 1.57
C THR A 37 -13.62 -2.89 2.23
N TYR A 38 -13.92 -1.86 3.02
CA TYR A 38 -12.92 -1.11 3.78
C TYR A 38 -12.07 -2.02 4.67
N ALA A 39 -12.68 -2.93 5.42
CA ALA A 39 -11.97 -3.88 6.28
C ALA A 39 -11.10 -4.88 5.48
N SER A 40 -11.45 -5.18 4.23
CA SER A 40 -10.59 -5.95 3.32
C SER A 40 -9.40 -5.13 2.87
N LEU A 41 -9.62 -3.94 2.33
CA LEU A 41 -8.57 -3.05 1.82
C LEU A 41 -7.57 -2.66 2.92
N LYS A 42 -8.04 -2.48 4.17
CA LYS A 42 -7.19 -2.20 5.33
C LYS A 42 -6.13 -3.30 5.56
N ARG A 43 -6.45 -4.57 5.29
CA ARG A 43 -5.48 -5.67 5.44
C ARG A 43 -4.35 -5.57 4.41
N ASP A 44 -4.69 -5.23 3.17
CA ASP A 44 -3.71 -5.04 2.10
C ASP A 44 -2.85 -3.79 2.35
N TYR A 45 -3.48 -2.69 2.79
CA TYR A 45 -2.78 -1.46 3.22
C TYR A 45 -1.74 -1.74 4.31
N LEU A 46 -2.10 -2.47 5.37
CA LEU A 46 -1.17 -2.82 6.45
C LEU A 46 -0.02 -3.71 5.95
N THR A 47 -0.30 -4.61 5.03
CA THR A 47 0.71 -5.50 4.44
C THR A 47 1.73 -4.70 3.61
N LEU A 48 1.26 -3.78 2.76
CA LEU A 48 2.11 -2.88 1.98
C LEU A 48 2.93 -1.94 2.87
N LYS A 49 2.31 -1.39 3.92
CA LYS A 49 2.99 -0.54 4.91
C LYS A 49 4.13 -1.29 5.60
N ALA A 50 3.91 -2.53 6.02
CA ALA A 50 4.93 -3.36 6.64
C ALA A 50 6.08 -3.69 5.68
N LEU A 51 5.76 -4.02 4.42
CA LEU A 51 6.76 -4.27 3.38
C LEU A 51 7.63 -3.03 3.12
N LEU A 52 7.02 -1.87 2.86
CA LEU A 52 7.76 -0.65 2.55
C LEU A 52 8.64 -0.19 3.73
N ASN A 53 8.13 -0.31 4.96
CA ASN A 53 8.92 -0.01 6.17
C ASN A 53 10.10 -0.98 6.34
N SER A 54 9.93 -2.28 6.04
CA SER A 54 11.04 -3.25 6.12
C SER A 54 12.14 -2.99 5.08
N MET A 55 11.78 -2.30 3.99
CA MET A 55 12.71 -1.82 2.96
C MET A 55 13.30 -0.44 3.26
N GLY A 56 13.02 0.14 4.43
CA GLY A 56 13.56 1.43 4.87
C GLY A 56 12.91 2.66 4.23
N VAL A 57 11.74 2.51 3.61
CA VAL A 57 10.99 3.61 3.00
C VAL A 57 10.31 4.43 4.10
N ASN A 58 10.51 5.75 4.10
CA ASN A 58 9.80 6.66 5.00
C ASN A 58 8.39 6.97 4.45
N LEU A 59 7.35 6.58 5.19
CA LEU A 59 5.95 6.74 4.77
C LEU A 59 5.23 7.95 5.39
N ILE A 60 5.87 8.73 6.27
CA ILE A 60 5.22 9.75 7.11
C ILE A 60 4.33 10.72 6.31
N GLU A 61 4.81 11.19 5.16
CA GLU A 61 4.11 12.18 4.33
C GLU A 61 3.09 11.54 3.36
N ILE A 62 3.19 10.23 3.12
CA ILE A 62 2.38 9.52 2.11
C ILE A 62 1.37 8.54 2.71
N ASP A 63 1.38 8.41 4.04
CA ASP A 63 0.41 7.65 4.82
C ASP A 63 -0.68 8.56 5.39
N TYR A 64 -1.77 8.69 4.64
CA TYR A 64 -2.89 9.59 4.96
C TYR A 64 -4.09 8.86 5.56
N ILE A 65 -4.07 7.52 5.61
CA ILE A 65 -5.02 6.75 6.43
C ILE A 65 -4.54 6.79 7.89
N LYS A 66 -5.00 7.81 8.62
CA LYS A 66 -4.78 7.93 10.07
C LYS A 66 -5.93 7.29 10.82
N GLU A 67 -5.76 6.01 11.15
CA GLU A 67 -6.64 5.27 12.06
C GLU A 67 -5.99 5.06 13.42
#